data_AF-A0A7S2F4B2-F1
#
_entry.id   AF-A0A7S2F4B2-F1
#
_cell.length_a   1.000
_cell.length_b   1.000
_cell.length_c   1.000
_cell.angle_alpha   90.00
_cell.angle_beta   90.00
_cell.angle_gamma   90.00
#
_symmetry.space_group_name_H-M   'P 1'
#
loop_
_entity.id
_entity.type
_entity.pdbx_description
1 polymer ?
#
loop_
_entity_poly.entity_id
_entity_poly.type
_entity_poly.pdbx_seq_one_letter_code
_entity_poly.pdbx_strand_id
1 'polypeptide(L)'
;GSSVASGSPRSGKHEAAASPTAAETSWERIRAVGVEAVGEAMMCQFFRLSKEAEDMFSPEVCAKYWDWDATRGARPTPGSCRQAALRKMSAKILNAVGHAVAGQHDAQELVPALVQLGSRHGAYGASEEHFTLLGRALICTLREVLE
;
A
#
# COMPACT_ATOMS: atom_id res chain seq x y z
N GLY A 1 -14.73 -57.73 -31.76
CA GLY A 1 -15.56 -56.98 -30.81
C GLY A 1 -14.86 -56.98 -29.47
N SER A 2 -14.73 -55.78 -28.88
CA SER A 2 -14.50 -55.49 -27.44
C SER A 2 -13.18 -56.02 -26.84
N SER A 3 -12.10 -55.25 -26.66
CA SER A 3 -11.90 -53.96 -25.97
C SER A 3 -12.42 -53.96 -24.53
N VAL A 4 -11.51 -54.12 -23.56
CA VAL A 4 -11.67 -53.61 -22.20
C VAL A 4 -10.30 -53.09 -21.75
N ALA A 5 -10.18 -51.76 -21.71
CA ALA A 5 -9.02 -51.04 -21.22
C ALA A 5 -9.06 -51.02 -19.69
N SER A 6 -7.97 -51.45 -19.05
CA SER A 6 -7.75 -51.31 -17.61
C SER A 6 -7.32 -49.86 -17.32
N GLY A 7 -8.20 -49.10 -16.67
CA GLY A 7 -7.93 -47.73 -16.26
C GLY A 7 -7.16 -47.71 -14.94
N SER A 8 -5.90 -47.28 -14.98
CA SER A 8 -5.16 -46.86 -13.78
C SER A 8 -5.71 -45.54 -13.23
N PRO A 9 -5.73 -45.34 -11.90
CA PRO A 9 -6.26 -44.11 -11.31
C PRO A 9 -5.32 -42.93 -11.58
N ARG A 10 -5.88 -41.79 -11.98
CA ARG A 10 -5.17 -40.51 -12.08
C ARG A 10 -4.58 -40.15 -10.72
N SER A 11 -3.25 -40.07 -10.69
CA SER A 11 -2.51 -39.47 -9.59
C SER A 11 -2.90 -37.98 -9.51
N GLY A 12 -3.72 -37.65 -8.51
CA GLY A 12 -4.04 -36.28 -8.18
C GLY A 12 -2.77 -35.60 -7.70
N LYS A 13 -2.19 -34.74 -8.55
CA LYS A 13 -1.19 -33.78 -8.11
C LYS A 13 -1.90 -32.81 -7.18
N HIS A 14 -1.66 -32.95 -5.87
CA HIS A 14 -1.74 -31.81 -4.98
C HIS A 14 -0.70 -30.81 -5.48
N GLU A 15 -1.17 -29.81 -6.22
CA GLU A 15 -0.38 -28.63 -6.52
C GLU A 15 -0.13 -27.94 -5.18
N ALA A 16 1.07 -28.13 -4.63
CA ALA A 16 1.48 -27.46 -3.42
C ALA A 16 1.38 -25.95 -3.70
N ALA A 17 0.51 -25.25 -2.97
CA ALA A 17 0.41 -23.80 -3.06
C ALA A 17 1.83 -23.22 -2.92
N ALA A 18 2.23 -22.39 -3.88
CA ALA A 18 3.53 -21.74 -3.84
C ALA A 18 3.70 -20.99 -2.51
N SER A 19 4.91 -21.04 -1.95
CA SER A 19 5.19 -20.29 -0.73
C SER A 19 4.99 -18.79 -0.97
N PRO A 20 4.45 -18.04 0.00
CA PRO A 20 4.20 -16.62 -0.15
C PRO A 20 5.52 -15.89 -0.42
N THR A 21 5.45 -14.91 -1.31
CA THR A 21 6.54 -13.99 -1.60
C THR A 21 6.92 -13.16 -0.37
N ALA A 22 8.08 -12.52 -0.41
CA ALA A 22 8.50 -11.57 0.63
C ALA A 22 7.52 -10.39 0.76
N ALA A 23 6.92 -9.96 -0.36
CA ALA A 23 5.92 -8.88 -0.37
C ALA A 23 4.63 -9.31 0.34
N GLU A 24 4.10 -10.50 0.04
CA GLU A 24 2.91 -11.06 0.72
C GLU A 24 3.18 -11.28 2.20
N THR A 25 4.35 -11.83 2.55
CA THR A 25 4.74 -12.07 3.94
C THR A 25 4.83 -10.74 4.72
N SER A 26 5.43 -9.71 4.13
CA SER A 26 5.52 -8.39 4.77
C SER A 26 4.15 -7.75 4.89
N TRP A 27 3.27 -7.93 3.90
CA TRP A 27 1.89 -7.43 3.92
C TRP A 27 1.08 -8.03 5.08
N GLU A 28 1.21 -9.33 5.34
CA GLU A 28 0.56 -9.97 6.50
C GLU A 28 0.98 -9.31 7.82
N ARG A 29 2.27 -9.01 7.97
CA ARG A 29 2.79 -8.36 9.17
C ARG A 29 2.29 -6.91 9.30
N ILE A 30 2.20 -6.18 8.18
CA ILE A 30 1.58 -4.84 8.15
C ILE A 30 0.13 -4.91 8.63
N ARG A 31 -0.65 -5.92 8.18
CA ARG A 31 -2.03 -6.09 8.64
C ARG A 31 -2.11 -6.38 10.13
N ALA A 32 -1.18 -7.16 10.67
CA ALA A 32 -1.11 -7.45 12.11
C ALA A 32 -0.79 -6.20 12.95
N VAL A 33 0.06 -5.29 12.46
CA VAL A 33 0.36 -4.01 13.12
C VAL A 33 -0.79 -3.00 12.97
N GLY A 34 -1.46 -3.01 11.81
CA GLY A 34 -2.56 -2.12 11.47
C GLY A 34 -2.20 -1.15 10.35
N VAL A 35 -2.92 -1.25 9.23
CA VAL A 35 -2.68 -0.49 8.00
C VAL A 35 -2.68 1.02 8.23
N GLU A 36 -3.54 1.53 9.10
CA GLU A 36 -3.59 2.96 9.41
C GLU A 36 -2.32 3.47 10.11
N ALA A 37 -1.82 2.71 11.08
CA ALA A 37 -0.63 3.09 11.85
C ALA A 37 0.63 3.04 10.98
N VAL A 38 0.76 2.00 10.15
CA VAL A 38 1.88 1.88 9.21
C VAL A 38 1.80 2.96 8.12
N GLY A 39 0.60 3.25 7.62
CA GLY A 39 0.39 4.32 6.65
C GLY A 39 0.79 5.68 7.23
N GLU A 40 0.38 5.97 8.47
CA GLU A 40 0.77 7.19 9.19
C GLU A 40 2.30 7.32 9.29
N ALA A 41 2.99 6.26 9.71
CA ALA A 41 4.45 6.24 9.79
C ALA A 41 5.12 6.45 8.40
N MET A 42 4.57 5.84 7.34
CA MET A 42 5.06 6.03 5.97
C MET A 42 4.95 7.49 5.51
N MET A 43 3.82 8.14 5.75
CA MET A 43 3.66 9.56 5.40
C MET A 43 4.60 10.45 6.22
N CYS A 44 4.85 10.12 7.49
CA CYS A 44 5.86 10.80 8.29
C CYS A 44 7.25 10.73 7.62
N GLN A 45 7.66 9.53 7.21
CA GLN A 45 8.94 9.33 6.55
C GLN A 45 9.02 10.06 5.22
N PHE A 46 7.92 10.06 4.44
CA PHE A 46 7.86 10.73 3.15
C PHE A 46 8.10 12.24 3.25
N PHE A 47 7.41 12.93 4.16
CA PHE A 47 7.61 14.36 4.39
C PHE A 47 8.97 14.69 5.02
N ARG A 48 9.52 13.76 5.80
CA ARG A 48 10.89 13.90 6.32
C ARG A 48 11.93 13.86 5.19
N LEU A 49 11.67 13.09 4.14
CA LEU A 49 12.54 12.98 2.96
C LEU A 49 12.39 14.16 2.01
N SER A 50 11.18 14.74 1.88
CA SER A 50 10.94 15.93 1.07
C SER A 50 9.88 16.83 1.70
N LYS A 51 10.30 18.03 2.10
CA LYS A 51 9.38 19.08 2.55
C LYS A 51 8.53 19.63 1.40
N GLU A 52 9.05 19.65 0.18
CA GLU A 52 8.30 20.05 -1.01
C GLU A 52 7.08 19.15 -1.24
N ALA A 53 7.18 17.87 -0.85
CA ALA A 53 6.05 16.97 -0.91
C ALA A 53 4.92 17.33 0.07
N GLU A 54 5.18 18.11 1.13
CA GLU A 54 4.14 18.66 2.00
C GLU A 54 3.27 19.68 1.26
N ASP A 55 3.89 20.50 0.40
CA ASP A 55 3.21 21.56 -0.36
C ASP A 55 2.25 21.00 -1.43
N MET A 56 2.44 19.74 -1.84
CA MET A 56 1.52 19.05 -2.75
C MET A 56 0.15 18.77 -2.12
N PHE A 57 0.07 18.71 -0.79
CA PHE A 57 -1.18 18.45 -0.08
C PHE A 57 -1.85 19.77 0.26
N SER A 58 -2.67 20.27 -0.67
CA SER A 58 -3.41 21.51 -0.47
C SER A 58 -4.23 21.49 0.83
N PRO A 59 -4.50 22.65 1.45
CA PRO A 59 -5.31 22.73 2.68
C PRO A 59 -6.69 22.06 2.53
N GLU A 60 -7.28 22.09 1.33
CA GLU A 60 -8.56 21.45 1.04
C GLU A 60 -8.47 19.91 1.05
N VAL A 61 -7.40 19.35 0.46
CA VAL A 61 -7.14 17.90 0.49
C VAL A 61 -6.88 17.46 1.92
N CYS A 62 -6.04 18.22 2.64
CA CYS A 62 -5.78 18.00 4.05
C CYS A 62 -7.09 18.02 4.86
N ALA A 63 -7.95 19.03 4.67
CA ALA A 63 -9.23 19.15 5.38
C ALA A 63 -10.20 18.01 5.05
N LYS A 64 -10.25 17.55 3.80
CA LYS A 64 -11.14 16.46 3.35
C LYS A 64 -10.78 15.12 3.98
N TYR A 65 -9.50 14.83 4.14
CA TYR A 65 -9.04 13.55 4.67
C TYR A 65 -8.66 13.60 6.15
N TRP A 66 -8.80 14.78 6.75
CA TRP A 66 -8.53 15.03 8.15
C TRP A 66 -9.38 14.13 9.04
N ASP A 67 -8.72 13.31 9.86
CA ASP A 67 -9.38 12.59 10.94
C ASP A 67 -8.84 13.10 12.27
N TRP A 68 -9.49 14.13 12.83
CA TRP A 68 -9.14 14.64 14.14
C TRP A 68 -10.37 14.69 15.01
N ASP A 69 -10.18 14.14 16.21
CA ASP A 69 -11.11 14.25 17.30
C ASP A 69 -10.48 15.15 18.36
N ALA A 70 -11.25 16.12 18.86
CA ALA A 70 -10.83 17.03 19.92
C ALA A 70 -10.45 16.29 21.22
N THR A 71 -10.92 15.04 21.41
CA THR A 71 -10.51 14.19 22.53
C THR A 71 -9.05 13.73 22.44
N ARG A 72 -8.44 13.80 21.25
CA ARG A 72 -7.06 13.33 20.97
C ARG A 72 -6.00 14.41 21.16
N GLY A 73 -6.37 15.56 21.73
CA GLY A 73 -5.45 16.67 22.00
C GLY A 73 -5.45 17.74 20.92
N ALA A 74 -4.35 18.47 20.79
CA ALA A 74 -4.26 19.65 19.92
C ALA A 74 -4.58 19.34 18.46
N ARG A 75 -5.29 20.28 17.80
CA ARG A 75 -5.56 20.22 16.37
C ARG A 75 -4.24 20.06 15.62
N PRO A 76 -4.16 19.10 14.69
CA PRO A 76 -2.99 18.93 13.87
C PRO A 76 -2.58 20.22 13.17
N THR A 77 -1.29 20.48 13.08
CA THR A 77 -0.74 21.54 12.23
C THR A 77 -0.29 20.91 10.91
N PRO A 78 -0.60 21.51 9.75
CA PRO A 78 0.03 21.11 8.50
C PRO A 78 1.55 21.04 8.66
N GLY A 79 2.19 19.95 8.23
CA GLY A 79 3.64 19.73 8.36
C GLY A 79 4.11 18.97 9.61
N SER A 80 3.25 18.71 10.60
CA SER A 80 3.57 17.71 11.64
C SER A 80 3.18 16.32 11.18
N CYS A 81 4.16 15.62 10.60
CA CYS A 81 4.16 14.20 10.20
C CYS A 81 3.26 13.29 11.07
N ARG A 82 3.31 13.46 12.39
CA ARG A 82 2.79 12.55 13.41
C ARG A 82 1.30 12.74 13.77
N GLN A 83 0.46 13.18 12.84
CA GLN A 83 -0.92 13.55 13.18
C GLN A 83 -1.98 12.86 12.32
N ALA A 84 -3.08 12.56 13.00
CA ALA A 84 -4.24 11.80 12.52
C ALA A 84 -4.92 12.38 11.26
N ALA A 85 -4.59 13.62 10.87
CA ALA A 85 -5.06 14.27 9.66
C ALA A 85 -4.80 13.45 8.38
N LEU A 86 -3.71 12.66 8.32
CA LEU A 86 -3.42 11.84 7.15
C LEU A 86 -3.68 10.35 7.37
N ARG A 87 -4.13 9.92 8.54
CA ARG A 87 -4.26 8.50 8.88
C ARG A 87 -5.20 7.74 7.94
N LYS A 88 -6.36 8.35 7.64
CA LYS A 88 -7.34 7.80 6.68
C LYS A 88 -6.83 7.86 5.24
N MET A 89 -6.08 8.90 4.87
CA MET A 89 -5.50 9.03 3.53
C MET A 89 -4.35 8.05 3.31
N SER A 90 -3.47 7.92 4.29
CA SER A 90 -2.31 7.05 4.27
C SER A 90 -2.72 5.60 4.24
N ALA A 91 -3.80 5.24 4.94
CA ALA A 91 -4.41 3.92 4.83
C ALA A 91 -4.90 3.62 3.40
N LYS A 92 -5.43 4.61 2.66
CA LYS A 92 -5.82 4.40 1.25
C LYS A 92 -4.61 4.14 0.36
N ILE A 93 -3.52 4.88 0.57
CA ILE A 93 -2.27 4.66 -0.16
C ILE A 93 -1.73 3.26 0.14
N LEU A 94 -1.65 2.89 1.42
CA LEU A 94 -1.10 1.61 1.83
C LEU A 94 -2.02 0.44 1.40
N ASN A 95 -3.34 0.61 1.40
CA ASN A 95 -4.27 -0.38 0.84
C ASN A 95 -4.11 -0.54 -0.68
N ALA A 96 -3.83 0.53 -1.42
CA ALA A 96 -3.54 0.41 -2.85
C ALA A 96 -2.27 -0.41 -3.10
N VAL A 97 -1.23 -0.24 -2.27
CA VAL A 97 -0.05 -1.12 -2.27
C VAL A 97 -0.44 -2.56 -1.93
N GLY A 98 -1.29 -2.76 -0.93
CA GLY A 98 -1.81 -4.07 -0.55
C GLY A 98 -2.56 -4.80 -1.67
N HIS A 99 -3.41 -4.09 -2.42
CA HIS A 99 -4.08 -4.64 -3.59
C HIS A 99 -3.08 -5.04 -4.68
N ALA A 100 -2.03 -4.24 -4.89
CA ALA A 100 -0.97 -4.59 -5.83
C ALA A 100 -0.17 -5.82 -5.38
N VAL A 101 0.10 -5.97 -4.08
CA VAL A 101 0.74 -7.17 -3.53
C VAL A 101 -0.15 -8.40 -3.70
N ALA A 102 -1.44 -8.30 -3.38
CA ALA A 102 -2.38 -9.42 -3.51
C ALA A 102 -2.61 -9.83 -4.97
N GLY A 103 -2.64 -8.88 -5.89
CA GLY A 103 -2.82 -9.10 -7.33
C GLY A 103 -1.52 -9.30 -8.11
N GLN A 104 -0.36 -9.40 -7.45
CA GLN A 104 0.95 -9.39 -8.14
C GLN A 104 1.14 -10.54 -9.14
N HIS A 105 0.40 -11.63 -8.96
CA HIS A 105 0.43 -12.80 -9.83
C HIS A 105 -0.50 -12.68 -11.05
N ASP A 106 -1.38 -11.65 -11.09
CA ASP A 106 -2.27 -11.37 -12.21
C ASP A 106 -1.94 -10.03 -12.87
N ALA A 107 -0.96 -10.07 -13.79
CA ALA A 107 -0.57 -8.89 -14.54
C ALA A 107 -1.69 -8.35 -15.45
N GLN A 108 -2.64 -9.19 -15.89
CA GLN A 108 -3.73 -8.78 -16.79
C GLN A 108 -4.73 -7.88 -16.06
N GLU A 109 -4.98 -8.14 -14.78
CA GLU A 109 -5.83 -7.30 -13.94
C GLU A 109 -5.05 -6.11 -13.33
N LEU A 110 -3.82 -6.36 -12.88
CA LEU A 110 -3.06 -5.37 -12.13
C LEU A 110 -2.60 -4.18 -12.99
N VAL A 111 -2.11 -4.43 -14.21
CA VAL A 111 -1.54 -3.36 -15.06
C VAL A 111 -2.60 -2.29 -15.40
N PRO A 112 -3.81 -2.63 -15.88
CA PRO A 112 -4.84 -1.62 -16.14
C PRO A 112 -5.25 -0.82 -14.90
N ALA A 113 -5.30 -1.45 -13.72
CA ALA A 113 -5.63 -0.77 -12.47
C ALA A 113 -4.54 0.24 -12.07
N LEU A 114 -3.26 -0.13 -12.19
CA LEU A 114 -2.12 0.75 -11.92
C LEU A 114 -2.03 1.91 -12.92
N VAL A 115 -2.32 1.68 -14.19
CA VAL A 115 -2.34 2.75 -15.22
C VAL A 115 -3.42 3.79 -14.89
N GLN A 116 -4.63 3.36 -14.52
CA GLN A 116 -5.70 4.26 -14.11
C GLN A 116 -5.35 5.03 -12.82
N LEU A 117 -4.68 4.37 -11.87
CA LEU A 117 -4.18 5.02 -10.66
C LEU A 117 -3.13 6.08 -10.99
N GLY A 118 -2.13 5.76 -11.80
CA GLY A 118 -1.06 6.66 -12.23
C GLY A 118 -1.58 7.88 -13.00
N SER A 119 -2.54 7.68 -13.91
CA SER A 119 -3.14 8.79 -14.68
C SER A 119 -3.78 9.86 -13.79
N ARG A 120 -4.51 9.44 -12.73
CA ARG A 120 -5.09 10.37 -11.74
C ARG A 120 -4.01 11.14 -10.98
N HIS A 121 -2.89 10.49 -10.65
CA HIS A 121 -1.79 11.14 -9.93
C HIS A 121 -1.01 12.12 -10.80
N GLY A 122 -0.87 11.85 -12.11
CA GLY A 122 -0.35 12.83 -13.06
C GLY A 122 -1.21 14.11 -13.08
N ALA A 123 -2.53 13.99 -13.00
CA ALA A 123 -3.44 15.14 -12.89
C ALA A 123 -3.31 15.91 -11.56
N TYR A 124 -2.76 15.28 -10.51
CA TYR A 124 -2.44 15.94 -9.24
C TYR A 124 -1.05 16.59 -9.21
N GLY A 125 -0.28 16.52 -10.31
CA GLY A 125 1.09 17.03 -10.36
C GLY A 125 2.12 16.07 -9.75
N ALA A 126 1.77 14.81 -9.51
CA ALA A 126 2.76 13.81 -9.09
C ALA A 126 3.76 13.55 -10.22
N SER A 127 5.02 13.39 -9.84
CA SER A 127 6.15 13.14 -10.74
C SER A 127 6.80 11.81 -10.36
N GLU A 128 7.65 11.29 -11.22
CA GLU A 128 8.41 10.06 -10.95
C GLU A 128 9.26 10.16 -9.66
N GLU A 129 9.81 11.34 -9.39
CA GLU A 129 10.57 11.61 -8.17
C GLU A 129 9.71 11.42 -6.92
N HIS A 130 8.46 11.89 -6.94
CA HIS A 130 7.52 11.70 -5.83
C HIS A 130 7.24 10.22 -5.57
N PHE A 131 7.07 9.39 -6.61
CA PHE A 131 6.89 7.94 -6.44
C PHE A 131 8.16 7.27 -5.90
N THR A 132 9.34 7.70 -6.35
CA THR A 132 10.62 7.19 -5.86
C THR A 132 10.81 7.51 -4.38
N LEU A 133 10.53 8.74 -3.96
CA LEU A 133 10.57 9.17 -2.57
C LEU A 133 9.56 8.41 -1.70
N LEU A 134 8.33 8.22 -2.19
CA LEU A 134 7.30 7.47 -1.48
C LEU A 134 7.69 5.99 -1.30
N GLY A 135 8.27 5.38 -2.33
CA GLY A 135 8.80 4.01 -2.26
C GLY A 135 9.93 3.89 -1.23
N ARG A 136 10.85 4.86 -1.18
CA ARG A 136 11.90 4.92 -0.15
C ARG A 136 11.30 5.06 1.25
N ALA A 137 10.33 5.96 1.43
CA ALA A 137 9.64 6.15 2.70
C ALA A 137 8.94 4.88 3.18
N LEU A 138 8.28 4.15 2.27
CA LEU A 138 7.67 2.86 2.56
C LEU A 138 8.72 1.85 3.02
N ILE A 139 9.82 1.67 2.28
CA ILE A 139 10.89 0.73 2.67
C ILE A 139 11.48 1.08 4.05
N CYS A 140 11.76 2.37 4.31
CA CYS A 140 12.22 2.82 5.63
C CYS A 140 11.21 2.48 6.74
N THR A 141 9.93 2.70 6.48
CA THR A 141 8.86 2.39 7.43
C THR A 141 8.75 0.90 7.69
N LEU A 142 8.85 0.07 6.64
CA LEU A 142 8.82 -1.38 6.80
C LEU A 142 10.00 -1.88 7.64
N ARG A 143 11.20 -1.31 7.47
CA ARG A 143 12.34 -1.60 8.35
C ARG A 143 12.03 -1.23 9.80
N GLU A 144 11.55 -0.01 10.05
CA GLU A 144 11.26 0.44 11.42
C GLU A 144 10.13 -0.35 12.12
N VAL A 145 9.15 -0.83 11.37
CA VAL A 145 7.94 -1.48 11.92
C VAL A 145 8.04 -3.01 11.92
N LEU A 146 8.81 -3.60 11.00
CA LEU A 146 8.92 -5.05 10.80
C LEU A 146 10.29 -5.62 11.18
N GLU A 147 11.25 -4.83 11.62
CA GLU A 147 12.43 -5.33 12.33
C GLU A 147 12.10 -5.59 13.81
#